data_AF-A0A258Y684-F1
#
_entry.id   AF-A0A258Y684-F1
#
_cell.length_a   1.000
_cell.length_b   1.000
_cell.length_c   1.000
_cell.angle_alpha   90.00
_cell.angle_beta   90.00
_cell.angle_gamma   90.00
#
_symmetry.space_group_name_H-M   'P 1'
#
loop_
_entity.id
_entity.type
_entity.pdbx_description
1 polymer ?
#
loop_
_entity_poly.entity_id
_entity_poly.type
_entity_poly.pdbx_seq_one_letter_code
_entity_poly.pdbx_strand_id
1 'polypeptide(L)'
;MYLKNNNGMNMKRFAYILPIALLLLLGSCAKEGLNNDFKPYNNNELNDTAWVKSISNTANIFSLADSLFQKSYFTDSIDLTKDQTIEFGDSLELEIKGNSLTTGTGLFLDGKAKIELLKILKKGDFIKTFRPNSSNGLPLETGGAFFIRISKNGTELVLAPGSSMKIKWTDLEAPKTYMQVYNGKEGFPIPNGPLDSAHNWLPDNDTSKLKIWVKGSGNGERRGYILETKKLRWVSAQHALLPNTKLTNIYGILPPNYTNKNTMVFAVFANSRTVLSLKSDLSSRSFKTSDVPLGTKMTLVSISKIGKDFYLGTKLVNDVGNIVNFSFNPEKKKLAQILEYLNSL
;
A
#
# COMPACT_ATOMS: atom_id res chain seq x y z
N MET A 1 -79.75 -23.85 -58.44
CA MET A 1 -80.55 -22.90 -57.61
C MET A 1 -80.81 -23.62 -56.30
N TYR A 2 -80.00 -23.42 -55.25
CA TYR A 2 -80.20 -22.46 -54.14
C TYR A 2 -81.52 -22.74 -53.40
N LEU A 3 -81.67 -22.93 -52.09
CA LEU A 3 -81.03 -22.55 -50.80
C LEU A 3 -81.78 -23.38 -49.72
N LYS A 4 -81.51 -23.47 -48.42
CA LYS A 4 -80.50 -23.05 -47.44
C LYS A 4 -80.82 -23.90 -46.21
N ASN A 5 -79.81 -24.35 -45.47
CA ASN A 5 -80.00 -25.07 -44.22
C ASN A 5 -80.03 -24.08 -43.04
N ASN A 6 -80.95 -24.32 -42.11
CA ASN A 6 -81.15 -23.57 -40.87
C ASN A 6 -80.10 -23.95 -39.81
N ASN A 7 -79.67 -22.97 -39.02
CA ASN A 7 -79.63 -23.04 -37.55
C ASN A 7 -79.21 -21.68 -36.98
N GLY A 8 -80.22 -20.89 -36.59
CA GLY A 8 -80.03 -19.63 -35.88
C GLY A 8 -79.73 -19.89 -34.41
N MET A 9 -78.50 -19.60 -34.00
CA MET A 9 -78.12 -19.55 -32.59
C MET A 9 -78.15 -18.09 -32.11
N ASN A 10 -78.86 -17.90 -31.00
CA ASN A 10 -79.29 -16.61 -30.45
C ASN A 10 -78.09 -15.77 -29.93
N MET A 11 -77.63 -14.82 -30.73
CA MET A 11 -76.41 -14.03 -30.51
C MET A 11 -76.59 -12.82 -29.55
N LYS A 12 -77.41 -12.97 -28.50
CA LYS A 12 -77.70 -11.87 -27.54
C LYS A 12 -77.17 -12.07 -26.12
N ARG A 13 -76.47 -13.18 -25.82
CA ARG A 13 -75.88 -13.41 -24.49
C ARG A 13 -74.35 -13.35 -24.44
N PHE A 14 -73.66 -13.20 -25.57
CA PHE A 14 -72.19 -13.10 -25.61
C PHE A 14 -71.63 -11.67 -25.49
N ALA A 15 -72.48 -10.64 -25.59
CA ALA A 15 -72.04 -9.24 -25.59
C ALA A 15 -71.73 -8.67 -24.18
N TYR A 16 -72.05 -9.40 -23.10
CA TYR A 16 -71.85 -8.91 -21.72
C TYR A 16 -70.67 -9.54 -20.97
N ILE A 17 -70.02 -10.57 -21.54
CA ILE A 17 -68.89 -11.26 -20.88
C ILE A 17 -67.54 -10.65 -21.29
N LEU A 18 -67.47 -10.02 -22.46
CA LEU A 18 -66.23 -9.43 -22.98
C LEU A 18 -65.72 -8.18 -22.21
N PRO A 19 -66.56 -7.27 -21.69
CA PRO A 19 -66.04 -6.11 -20.94
C PRO A 19 -65.53 -6.48 -19.54
N ILE A 20 -66.08 -7.52 -18.92
CA ILE A 20 -65.69 -7.97 -17.57
C ILE A 20 -64.35 -8.74 -17.61
N ALA A 21 -64.12 -9.53 -18.66
CA ALA A 21 -62.82 -10.20 -18.87
C ALA A 21 -61.69 -9.22 -19.20
N LEU A 22 -61.98 -8.09 -19.87
CA LEU A 22 -60.99 -7.06 -20.18
C LEU A 22 -60.62 -6.19 -18.96
N LEU A 23 -61.58 -5.94 -18.05
CA LEU A 23 -61.34 -5.24 -16.79
C LEU A 23 -60.52 -6.07 -15.78
N LEU A 24 -60.61 -7.41 -15.84
CA LEU A 24 -59.79 -8.31 -15.00
C LEU A 24 -58.33 -8.42 -15.49
N LEU A 25 -58.06 -8.15 -16.78
CA LEU A 25 -56.69 -8.16 -17.34
C LEU A 25 -55.92 -6.85 -17.10
N LEU A 26 -56.61 -5.75 -16.79
CA LEU A 26 -55.98 -4.47 -16.46
C LEU A 26 -55.56 -4.36 -14.97
N GLY A 27 -55.96 -5.32 -14.13
CA GLY A 27 -55.54 -5.41 -12.71
C GLY A 27 -54.31 -6.30 -12.45
N SER A 28 -53.82 -7.05 -13.45
CA SER A 28 -52.72 -8.00 -13.29
C SER A 28 -51.31 -7.38 -13.39
N CYS A 29 -51.21 -6.07 -13.61
CA CYS A 29 -49.97 -5.32 -13.48
C CYS A 29 -50.04 -4.34 -12.30
N ALA A 30 -50.56 -4.79 -11.16
CA ALA A 30 -50.04 -4.27 -9.91
C ALA A 30 -48.58 -4.72 -9.84
N LYS A 31 -47.66 -3.84 -10.29
CA LYS A 31 -46.23 -3.94 -10.02
C LYS A 31 -46.09 -4.30 -8.55
N GLU A 32 -45.60 -5.50 -8.27
CA GLU A 32 -45.35 -5.96 -6.91
C GLU A 32 -44.64 -4.84 -6.14
N GLY A 33 -45.30 -4.41 -5.06
CA GLY A 33 -44.78 -3.59 -3.98
C GLY A 33 -43.74 -2.54 -4.34
N LEU A 34 -44.18 -1.28 -4.31
CA LEU A 34 -43.37 -0.15 -3.85
C LEU A 34 -43.03 -0.27 -2.34
N ASN A 35 -42.58 -1.46 -1.92
CA ASN A 35 -41.93 -1.78 -0.65
C ASN A 35 -40.60 -2.49 -0.95
N ASN A 36 -39.91 -2.02 -2.00
CA ASN A 36 -38.49 -2.31 -2.23
C ASN A 36 -37.64 -1.51 -1.24
N ASP A 37 -37.92 -1.65 0.05
CA ASP A 37 -36.91 -1.37 1.05
C ASP A 37 -35.76 -2.31 0.71
N PHE A 38 -34.65 -1.74 0.25
CA PHE A 38 -33.41 -2.49 0.10
C PHE A 38 -33.12 -3.13 1.45
N LYS A 39 -33.34 -4.43 1.55
CA LYS A 39 -32.96 -5.22 2.72
C LYS A 39 -31.55 -5.73 2.46
N PRO A 40 -30.52 -5.08 3.03
CA PRO A 40 -29.17 -5.60 2.93
C PRO A 40 -29.16 -7.05 3.42
N TYR A 41 -28.42 -7.93 2.76
CA TYR A 41 -28.21 -9.29 3.25
C TYR A 41 -27.67 -9.24 4.68
N ASN A 42 -28.42 -9.77 5.65
CA ASN A 42 -27.97 -9.82 7.04
C ASN A 42 -26.61 -10.51 7.13
N ASN A 43 -25.68 -9.90 7.86
CA ASN A 43 -24.31 -10.36 8.07
C ASN A 43 -23.42 -10.44 6.82
N ASN A 44 -23.78 -9.80 5.71
CA ASN A 44 -22.86 -9.66 4.58
C ASN A 44 -21.86 -8.53 4.86
N GLU A 45 -20.57 -8.87 4.85
CA GLU A 45 -19.47 -7.94 5.12
C GLU A 45 -19.38 -6.78 4.11
N LEU A 46 -19.97 -6.92 2.92
CA LEU A 46 -20.09 -5.82 1.95
C LEU A 46 -21.06 -4.72 2.39
N ASN A 47 -21.90 -4.97 3.39
CA ASN A 47 -22.83 -3.96 3.91
C ASN A 47 -22.18 -3.04 4.96
N ASP A 48 -20.93 -3.32 5.35
CA ASP A 48 -20.20 -2.48 6.30
C ASP A 48 -19.72 -1.18 5.65
N THR A 49 -20.44 -0.09 5.93
CA THR A 49 -20.13 1.26 5.45
C THR A 49 -19.57 2.18 6.53
N ALA A 50 -19.28 1.64 7.73
CA ALA A 50 -18.90 2.45 8.87
C ALA A 50 -17.44 2.88 8.81
N TRP A 51 -17.18 4.17 9.03
CA TRP A 51 -15.86 4.74 9.24
C TRP A 51 -15.62 4.92 10.73
N VAL A 52 -14.44 4.55 11.22
CA VAL A 52 -14.15 4.52 12.66
C VAL A 52 -12.92 5.34 13.01
N LYS A 53 -12.95 6.05 14.15
CA LYS A 53 -11.78 6.79 14.66
C LYS A 53 -10.68 5.87 15.17
N SER A 54 -11.08 4.75 15.78
CA SER A 54 -10.19 3.73 16.32
C SER A 54 -10.50 2.41 15.64
N ILE A 55 -9.51 1.85 14.95
CA ILE A 55 -9.64 0.59 14.22
C ILE A 55 -9.30 -0.56 15.19
N SER A 56 -10.21 -1.52 15.35
CA SER A 56 -9.94 -2.74 16.12
C SER A 56 -8.81 -3.56 15.50
N ASN A 57 -7.96 -4.18 16.32
CA ASN A 57 -6.90 -5.09 15.86
C ASN A 57 -7.44 -6.32 15.08
N THR A 58 -8.75 -6.59 15.14
CA THR A 58 -9.42 -7.64 14.38
C THR A 58 -9.95 -7.17 13.03
N ALA A 59 -9.81 -5.88 12.69
CA ALA A 59 -10.30 -5.35 11.42
C ALA A 59 -9.52 -5.92 10.23
N ASN A 60 -10.20 -6.07 9.09
CA ASN A 60 -9.63 -6.69 7.90
C ASN A 60 -8.36 -6.00 7.38
N ILE A 61 -8.16 -4.72 7.69
CA ILE A 61 -6.95 -3.97 7.35
C ILE A 61 -5.67 -4.63 7.87
N PHE A 62 -5.69 -5.21 9.08
CA PHE A 62 -4.52 -5.85 9.68
C PHE A 62 -4.17 -7.14 8.94
N SER A 63 -5.16 -8.01 8.72
CA SER A 63 -4.95 -9.25 7.96
C SER A 63 -4.63 -9.00 6.49
N LEU A 64 -5.13 -7.91 5.91
CA LEU A 64 -4.74 -7.44 4.58
C LEU A 64 -3.25 -7.08 4.56
N ALA A 65 -2.79 -6.29 5.54
CA ALA A 65 -1.41 -5.87 5.62
C ALA A 65 -0.45 -7.07 5.78
N ASP A 66 -0.80 -8.04 6.64
CA ASP A 66 -0.04 -9.29 6.76
C ASP A 66 0.01 -10.09 5.46
N SER A 67 -1.11 -10.14 4.71
CA SER A 67 -1.20 -10.84 3.43
C SER A 67 -0.31 -10.20 2.35
N LEU A 68 -0.16 -8.87 2.37
CA LEU A 68 0.64 -8.12 1.40
C LEU A 68 2.14 -8.12 1.72
N PHE A 69 2.52 -8.11 3.00
CA PHE A 69 3.92 -7.96 3.40
C PHE A 69 4.82 -9.14 2.96
N GLN A 70 4.26 -10.35 2.83
CA GLN A 70 4.97 -11.56 2.40
C GLN A 70 6.39 -11.70 3.01
N LYS A 71 6.50 -11.58 4.35
CA LYS A 71 7.74 -11.58 5.16
C LYS A 71 8.90 -12.38 4.53
N SER A 72 9.72 -11.73 3.71
CA SER A 72 10.86 -12.36 3.01
C SER A 72 12.15 -11.69 3.44
N TYR A 73 12.57 -11.99 4.68
CA TYR A 73 13.85 -11.54 5.20
C TYR A 73 14.98 -12.43 4.65
N PHE A 74 16.09 -11.82 4.27
CA PHE A 74 17.36 -12.51 4.23
C PHE A 74 17.85 -12.71 5.67
N THR A 75 18.25 -13.93 6.00
CA THR A 75 18.73 -14.27 7.34
C THR A 75 20.11 -14.89 7.28
N ASP A 76 21.02 -14.41 8.10
CA ASP A 76 22.38 -14.95 8.21
C ASP A 76 22.92 -14.79 9.66
N SER A 77 24.20 -15.08 9.88
CA SER A 77 24.91 -14.90 11.13
C SER A 77 26.17 -14.06 10.97
N ILE A 78 26.43 -13.19 11.93
CA ILE A 78 27.66 -12.38 12.04
C ILE A 78 28.40 -12.69 13.33
N ASP A 79 29.72 -12.61 13.31
CA ASP A 79 30.60 -12.64 14.49
C ASP A 79 30.78 -11.21 15.00
N LEU A 80 30.29 -10.94 16.22
CA LEU A 80 30.28 -9.59 16.80
C LEU A 80 31.68 -9.03 17.06
N THR A 81 32.73 -9.86 17.03
CA THR A 81 34.11 -9.46 17.36
C THR A 81 34.98 -9.16 16.14
N LYS A 82 34.48 -9.43 14.92
CA LYS A 82 35.27 -9.34 13.68
C LYS A 82 34.67 -8.34 12.71
N ASP A 83 35.56 -7.73 11.93
CA ASP A 83 35.15 -6.99 10.74
C ASP A 83 34.62 -8.00 9.70
N GLN A 84 33.43 -7.72 9.16
CA GLN A 84 32.78 -8.60 8.21
C GLN A 84 32.10 -7.81 7.09
N THR A 85 32.17 -8.38 5.89
CA THR A 85 31.33 -8.01 4.76
C THR A 85 30.43 -9.20 4.46
N ILE A 86 29.12 -8.97 4.47
CA ILE A 86 28.11 -9.97 4.12
C ILE A 86 27.57 -9.63 2.74
N GLU A 87 27.62 -10.58 1.83
CA GLU A 87 27.07 -10.43 0.48
C GLU A 87 25.71 -11.10 0.37
N PHE A 88 24.71 -10.35 -0.06
CA PHE A 88 23.35 -10.82 -0.31
C PHE A 88 23.13 -10.94 -1.81
N GLY A 89 23.68 -12.01 -2.38
CA GLY A 89 23.80 -12.19 -3.83
C GLY A 89 24.66 -11.11 -4.48
N ASP A 90 24.51 -10.90 -5.78
CA ASP A 90 25.44 -10.05 -6.53
C ASP A 90 25.26 -8.54 -6.30
N SER A 91 24.15 -8.13 -5.69
CA SER A 91 23.64 -6.74 -5.78
C SER A 91 23.68 -5.96 -4.47
N LEU A 92 24.00 -6.60 -3.34
CA LEU A 92 23.87 -6.01 -2.01
C LEU A 92 24.98 -6.51 -1.08
N GLU A 93 25.67 -5.59 -0.43
CA GLU A 93 26.73 -5.87 0.53
C GLU A 93 26.49 -5.08 1.81
N LEU A 94 26.78 -5.71 2.94
CA LEU A 94 26.73 -5.09 4.26
C LEU A 94 28.10 -5.17 4.91
N GLU A 95 28.69 -4.03 5.25
CA GLU A 95 29.94 -3.97 6.01
C GLU A 95 29.66 -3.57 7.44
N ILE A 96 30.13 -4.40 8.37
CA ILE A 96 30.03 -4.18 9.81
C ILE A 96 31.40 -4.38 10.46
N LYS A 97 31.74 -3.50 11.40
CA LYS A 97 32.99 -3.58 12.15
C LYS A 97 32.84 -4.47 13.37
N GLY A 98 33.90 -5.16 13.76
CA GLY A 98 33.95 -5.88 15.03
C GLY A 98 33.76 -4.89 16.18
N ASN A 99 33.11 -5.34 17.26
CA ASN A 99 32.84 -4.53 18.45
C ASN A 99 32.08 -3.22 18.13
N SER A 100 31.21 -3.24 17.11
CA SER A 100 30.37 -2.08 16.72
C SER A 100 28.93 -2.18 17.20
N LEU A 101 28.55 -3.27 17.87
CA LEU A 101 27.20 -3.56 18.32
C LEU A 101 27.15 -3.75 19.83
N THR A 102 26.10 -3.20 20.45
CA THR A 102 25.83 -3.33 21.88
C THR A 102 24.37 -3.67 22.12
N THR A 103 24.04 -4.14 23.32
CA THR A 103 22.66 -4.13 23.79
C THR A 103 22.13 -2.70 23.91
N GLY A 104 20.82 -2.52 24.08
CA GLY A 104 20.24 -1.19 24.39
C GLY A 104 20.78 -0.53 25.67
N THR A 105 21.50 -1.27 26.52
CA THR A 105 22.17 -0.76 27.73
C THR A 105 23.67 -0.49 27.53
N GLY A 106 24.20 -0.65 26.31
CA GLY A 106 25.60 -0.40 25.98
C GLY A 106 26.56 -1.57 26.25
N LEU A 107 26.06 -2.77 26.55
CA LEU A 107 26.91 -3.95 26.78
C LEU A 107 27.34 -4.59 25.46
N PHE A 108 28.65 -4.82 25.29
CA PHE A 108 29.20 -5.61 24.19
C PHE A 108 28.96 -7.10 24.42
N LEU A 109 28.68 -7.83 23.33
CA LEU A 109 28.51 -9.28 23.34
C LEU A 109 29.44 -9.89 22.29
N ASP A 110 29.90 -11.13 22.53
CA ASP A 110 30.86 -11.80 21.65
C ASP A 110 30.26 -12.94 20.82
N GLY A 111 30.96 -13.44 19.81
CA GLY A 111 30.52 -14.60 19.03
C GLY A 111 29.34 -14.30 18.10
N LYS A 112 28.59 -15.34 17.70
CA LYS A 112 27.61 -15.21 16.62
C LYS A 112 26.30 -14.53 17.04
N ALA A 113 25.80 -13.61 16.20
CA ALA A 113 24.48 -13.00 16.27
C ALA A 113 23.72 -13.23 14.96
N LYS A 114 22.39 -13.27 15.03
CA LYS A 114 21.50 -13.39 13.87
C LYS A 114 21.29 -12.02 13.24
N ILE A 115 21.40 -11.92 11.91
CA ILE A 115 20.98 -10.76 11.13
C ILE A 115 19.73 -11.09 10.31
N GLU A 116 18.78 -10.15 10.27
CA GLU A 116 17.58 -10.17 9.44
C GLU A 116 17.57 -8.90 8.59
N LEU A 117 17.50 -9.06 7.27
CA LEU A 117 17.55 -7.96 6.30
C LEU A 117 16.34 -8.03 5.35
N LEU A 118 15.63 -6.91 5.20
CA LEU A 118 14.62 -6.72 4.16
C LEU A 118 15.03 -5.57 3.26
N LYS A 119 14.92 -5.75 1.95
CA LYS A 119 15.17 -4.71 0.95
C LYS A 119 13.86 -4.20 0.35
N ILE A 120 13.76 -2.90 0.15
CA ILE A 120 12.63 -2.19 -0.46
C ILE A 120 13.19 -1.33 -1.59
N LEU A 121 13.06 -1.81 -2.83
CA LEU A 121 13.71 -1.17 -3.98
C LEU A 121 12.70 -0.65 -5.00
N LYS A 122 11.51 -1.26 -5.11
CA LYS A 122 10.47 -0.85 -6.08
C LYS A 122 9.31 -0.13 -5.39
N LYS A 123 8.52 0.62 -6.17
CA LYS A 123 7.33 1.33 -5.65
C LYS A 123 6.36 0.36 -4.97
N GLY A 124 6.13 -0.81 -5.57
CA GLY A 124 5.31 -1.85 -4.97
C GLY A 124 5.84 -2.41 -3.65
N ASP A 125 7.15 -2.39 -3.41
CA ASP A 125 7.71 -2.83 -2.12
C ASP A 125 7.32 -1.86 -1.00
N PHE A 126 7.32 -0.55 -1.26
CA PHE A 126 6.86 0.45 -0.29
C PHE A 126 5.37 0.27 0.08
N ILE A 127 4.55 -0.17 -0.88
CA ILE A 127 3.14 -0.52 -0.66
C ILE A 127 3.02 -1.79 0.19
N LYS A 128 3.69 -2.89 -0.21
CA LYS A 128 3.64 -4.18 0.50
C LYS A 128 4.12 -4.07 1.96
N THR A 129 5.09 -3.19 2.21
CA THR A 129 5.71 -3.00 3.53
C THR A 129 5.04 -1.92 4.38
N PHE A 130 4.07 -1.18 3.84
CA PHE A 130 3.46 -0.02 4.52
C PHE A 130 4.50 0.98 4.99
N ARG A 131 5.47 1.27 4.12
CA ARG A 131 6.53 2.25 4.37
C ARG A 131 6.51 3.38 3.33
N PRO A 132 5.36 4.00 3.02
CA PRO A 132 5.28 5.06 2.03
C PRO A 132 6.36 6.12 2.28
N ASN A 133 6.95 6.64 1.22
CA ASN A 133 8.13 7.48 1.31
C ASN A 133 7.72 8.96 1.40
N SER A 134 7.24 9.34 2.59
CA SER A 134 7.02 10.73 2.98
C SER A 134 7.82 11.09 4.24
N SER A 135 8.21 12.36 4.35
CA SER A 135 8.74 12.96 5.57
C SER A 135 7.84 14.11 6.00
N ASN A 136 7.12 13.94 7.10
CA ASN A 136 6.22 14.96 7.66
C ASN A 136 5.21 15.51 6.63
N GLY A 137 4.71 14.65 5.75
CA GLY A 137 3.79 15.02 4.66
C GLY A 137 4.48 15.26 3.32
N LEU A 138 5.75 15.68 3.30
CA LEU A 138 6.47 15.94 2.06
C LEU A 138 6.81 14.63 1.32
N PRO A 139 6.57 14.56 0.00
CA PRO A 139 6.95 13.41 -0.80
C PRO A 139 8.46 13.23 -0.88
N LEU A 140 8.93 12.00 -0.79
CA LEU A 140 10.34 11.65 -0.93
C LEU A 140 10.52 10.77 -2.15
N GLU A 141 11.51 11.09 -2.96
CA GLU A 141 12.06 10.11 -3.90
C GLU A 141 13.05 9.20 -3.18
N THR A 142 13.10 7.92 -3.55
CA THR A 142 13.99 6.93 -2.93
C THR A 142 14.93 6.26 -3.93
N GLY A 143 16.18 6.03 -3.52
CA GLY A 143 17.13 5.11 -4.18
C GLY A 143 17.09 3.69 -3.59
N GLY A 144 16.32 3.48 -2.52
CA GLY A 144 16.19 2.20 -1.81
C GLY A 144 16.02 2.39 -0.32
N ALA A 145 15.34 1.45 0.33
CA ALA A 145 15.20 1.39 1.78
C ALA A 145 15.44 -0.04 2.28
N PHE A 146 15.88 -0.15 3.52
CA PHE A 146 16.27 -1.40 4.16
C PHE A 146 15.73 -1.46 5.58
N PHE A 147 15.33 -2.66 6.00
CA PHE A 147 15.17 -2.98 7.42
C PHE A 147 16.29 -3.93 7.82
N ILE A 148 17.07 -3.56 8.83
CA ILE A 148 18.15 -4.38 9.36
C ILE A 148 17.94 -4.61 10.83
N ARG A 149 17.83 -5.88 11.22
CA ARG A 149 17.72 -6.26 12.63
C ARG A 149 18.81 -7.25 12.96
N ILE A 150 19.56 -6.96 14.01
CA ILE A 150 20.60 -7.83 14.51
C ILE A 150 20.21 -8.22 15.93
N SER A 151 20.20 -9.51 16.23
CA SER A 151 19.79 -10.01 17.54
C SER A 151 20.65 -11.17 18.00
N LYS A 152 20.83 -11.27 19.31
CA LYS A 152 21.52 -12.38 19.96
C LYS A 152 20.75 -12.80 21.19
N ASN A 153 20.48 -14.10 21.32
CA ASN A 153 19.75 -14.68 22.45
C ASN A 153 18.42 -13.95 22.75
N GLY A 154 17.67 -13.59 21.71
CA GLY A 154 16.41 -12.85 21.83
C GLY A 154 16.54 -11.35 22.11
N THR A 155 17.75 -10.84 22.37
CA THR A 155 18.01 -9.40 22.57
C THR A 155 18.37 -8.74 21.24
N GLU A 156 17.63 -7.70 20.86
CA GLU A 156 17.96 -6.87 19.71
C GLU A 156 19.14 -5.94 20.06
N LEU A 157 20.12 -5.90 19.16
CA LEU A 157 21.32 -5.08 19.30
C LEU A 157 21.14 -3.72 18.62
N VAL A 158 21.97 -2.76 19.00
CA VAL A 158 22.08 -1.43 18.40
C VAL A 158 23.54 -1.15 18.05
N LEU A 159 23.77 -0.23 17.11
CA LEU A 159 25.12 0.25 16.86
C LEU A 159 25.64 1.01 18.09
N ALA A 160 26.86 0.72 18.50
CA ALA A 160 27.54 1.38 19.61
C ALA A 160 27.75 2.87 19.27
N PRO A 161 27.84 3.77 20.27
CA PRO A 161 28.15 5.18 20.04
C PRO A 161 29.41 5.35 19.18
N GLY A 162 29.32 6.19 18.15
CA GLY A 162 30.42 6.42 17.20
C GLY A 162 30.63 5.33 16.15
N SER A 163 29.91 4.21 16.22
CA SER A 163 29.96 3.15 15.22
C SER A 163 28.98 3.40 14.06
N SER A 164 29.31 2.83 12.91
CA SER A 164 28.48 2.85 11.71
C SER A 164 28.51 1.51 10.99
N MET A 165 27.53 1.32 10.11
CA MET A 165 27.41 0.18 9.22
C MET A 165 27.22 0.71 7.80
N LYS A 166 27.84 0.05 6.82
CA LYS A 166 27.69 0.45 5.40
C LYS A 166 26.84 -0.55 4.65
N ILE A 167 25.86 -0.03 3.93
CA ILE A 167 25.01 -0.78 3.01
C ILE A 167 25.39 -0.33 1.61
N LYS A 168 25.84 -1.26 0.78
CA LYS A 168 26.17 -1.00 -0.62
C LYS A 168 25.23 -1.81 -1.50
N TRP A 169 24.58 -1.17 -2.46
CA TRP A 169 23.73 -1.91 -3.39
C TRP A 169 23.79 -1.32 -4.79
N THR A 170 23.60 -2.17 -5.78
CA THR A 170 23.39 -1.74 -7.17
C THR A 170 21.92 -1.39 -7.37
N ASP A 171 21.65 -0.27 -8.03
CA ASP A 171 20.30 0.12 -8.43
C ASP A 171 20.07 -0.27 -9.91
N LEU A 172 18.82 -0.48 -10.29
CA LEU A 172 18.41 -0.71 -11.67
C LEU A 172 18.47 0.58 -12.49
N GLU A 173 18.22 1.71 -11.83
CA GLU A 173 18.35 3.05 -12.42
C GLU A 173 19.72 3.66 -12.11
N ALA A 174 20.16 4.61 -12.95
CA ALA A 174 21.38 5.35 -12.67
C ALA A 174 21.26 6.08 -11.32
N PRO A 175 22.22 5.89 -10.40
CA PRO A 175 22.12 6.48 -9.07
C PRO A 175 22.22 8.01 -9.11
N LYS A 176 21.39 8.65 -8.32
CA LYS A 176 21.21 10.11 -8.24
C LYS A 176 22.12 10.70 -7.17
N THR A 177 22.88 11.73 -7.51
CA THR A 177 23.91 12.31 -6.63
C THR A 177 23.36 13.15 -5.47
N TYR A 178 22.05 13.36 -5.39
CA TYR A 178 21.39 14.20 -4.39
C TYR A 178 20.72 13.43 -3.24
N MET A 179 20.81 12.10 -3.24
CA MET A 179 20.27 11.24 -2.18
C MET A 179 20.99 11.49 -0.86
N GLN A 180 20.24 11.45 0.25
CA GLN A 180 20.77 11.52 1.63
C GLN A 180 20.15 10.41 2.49
N VAL A 181 20.74 10.16 3.66
CA VAL A 181 20.25 9.13 4.58
C VAL A 181 18.97 9.61 5.26
N TYR A 182 17.97 8.73 5.28
CA TYR A 182 16.76 8.88 6.07
C TYR A 182 16.55 7.66 6.95
N ASN A 183 16.15 7.89 8.19
CA ASN A 183 15.84 6.85 9.17
C ASN A 183 14.33 6.77 9.36
N GLY A 184 13.78 5.56 9.46
CA GLY A 184 12.38 5.36 9.78
C GLY A 184 12.14 5.62 11.26
N LYS A 185 11.24 6.55 11.57
CA LYS A 185 10.60 6.65 12.89
C LYS A 185 9.58 5.53 12.99
N GLU A 186 9.59 4.78 14.07
CA GLU A 186 8.59 3.76 14.37
C GLU A 186 7.71 4.17 15.55
N GLY A 187 6.53 3.55 15.64
CA GLY A 187 5.66 3.66 16.81
C GLY A 187 6.31 3.15 18.09
N PHE A 188 5.82 3.66 19.23
CA PHE A 188 6.16 3.15 20.55
C PHE A 188 4.88 2.70 21.29
N PRO A 189 4.77 1.42 21.70
CA PRO A 189 5.71 0.32 21.43
C PRO A 189 5.81 0.00 19.94
N ILE A 190 6.91 -0.64 19.54
CA ILE A 190 7.13 -1.07 18.15
C ILE A 190 5.99 -2.02 17.74
N PRO A 191 5.31 -1.80 16.61
CA PRO A 191 4.23 -2.67 16.17
C PRO A 191 4.70 -4.11 15.90
N ASN A 192 3.89 -5.09 16.31
CA ASN A 192 4.13 -6.52 16.03
C ASN A 192 3.79 -6.93 14.57
N GLY A 193 3.14 -6.03 13.82
CA GLY A 193 2.71 -6.23 12.44
C GLY A 193 3.29 -5.16 11.51
N PRO A 194 3.03 -5.27 10.19
CA PRO A 194 3.61 -4.37 9.21
C PRO A 194 2.97 -2.96 9.23
N LEU A 195 1.73 -2.83 9.75
CA LEU A 195 1.09 -1.52 9.93
C LEU A 195 1.70 -0.75 11.10
N ASP A 196 2.30 0.38 10.76
CA ASP A 196 2.78 1.37 11.72
C ASP A 196 2.23 2.75 11.33
N SER A 197 1.18 3.19 12.04
CA SER A 197 0.56 4.50 11.79
C SER A 197 1.45 5.69 12.16
N ALA A 198 2.49 5.45 12.98
CA ALA A 198 3.46 6.45 13.37
C ALA A 198 4.69 6.47 12.45
N HIS A 199 4.76 5.57 11.45
CA HIS A 199 5.88 5.51 10.54
C HIS A 199 6.06 6.82 9.77
N ASN A 200 7.29 7.32 9.79
CA ASN A 200 7.69 8.50 9.02
C ASN A 200 9.17 8.44 8.73
N TRP A 201 9.60 8.86 7.54
CA TRP A 201 11.02 8.95 7.23
C TRP A 201 11.56 10.29 7.72
N LEU A 202 12.62 10.27 8.53
CA LEU A 202 13.28 11.46 9.05
C LEU A 202 14.69 11.57 8.48
N PRO A 203 15.11 12.74 7.98
CA PRO A 203 16.47 12.91 7.50
C PRO A 203 17.46 12.63 8.64
N ASP A 204 18.61 12.03 8.30
CA ASP A 204 19.72 11.95 9.25
C ASP A 204 20.27 13.36 9.55
N ASN A 205 20.94 13.49 10.70
CA ASN A 205 21.61 14.74 11.06
C ASN A 205 22.82 14.99 10.15
N ASP A 206 23.42 13.93 9.59
CA ASP A 206 24.40 14.04 8.51
C ASP A 206 23.68 14.31 7.18
N THR A 207 23.83 15.54 6.69
CA THR A 207 23.22 15.99 5.42
C THR A 207 24.07 15.64 4.19
N SER A 208 25.19 14.92 4.37
CA SER A 208 26.08 14.51 3.29
C SER A 208 25.34 13.67 2.26
N LYS A 209 25.69 13.86 0.98
CA LYS A 209 25.11 13.08 -0.10
C LYS A 209 25.72 11.68 -0.14
N LEU A 210 24.92 10.69 -0.49
CA LEU A 210 25.37 9.31 -0.62
C LEU A 210 26.42 9.21 -1.71
N LYS A 211 27.43 8.39 -1.45
CA LYS A 211 28.47 8.09 -2.45
C LYS A 211 27.92 7.09 -3.46
N ILE A 212 28.38 7.21 -4.70
CA ILE A 212 28.07 6.25 -5.76
C ILE A 212 28.95 5.02 -5.58
N TRP A 213 28.33 3.84 -5.56
CA TRP A 213 29.03 2.58 -5.60
C TRP A 213 29.12 2.08 -7.04
N VAL A 214 30.29 1.60 -7.44
CA VAL A 214 30.50 0.92 -8.72
C VAL A 214 30.95 -0.50 -8.40
N LYS A 215 30.17 -1.49 -8.83
CA LYS A 215 30.51 -2.92 -8.72
C LYS A 215 30.85 -3.43 -10.11
N GLY A 216 32.10 -3.87 -10.28
CA GLY A 216 32.49 -4.62 -11.48
C GLY A 216 31.80 -5.98 -11.49
N SER A 217 31.09 -6.30 -12.57
CA SER A 217 30.53 -7.63 -12.82
C SER A 217 31.09 -8.16 -14.15
N GLY A 218 31.19 -9.48 -14.29
CA GLY A 218 31.59 -10.11 -15.57
C GLY A 218 30.70 -9.72 -16.76
N ASN A 219 29.52 -9.13 -16.51
CA ASN A 219 28.58 -8.62 -17.50
C ASN A 219 28.58 -7.07 -17.62
N GLY A 220 29.60 -6.38 -17.10
CA GLY A 220 29.74 -4.92 -17.12
C GLY A 220 29.70 -4.26 -15.73
N GLU A 221 29.83 -2.93 -15.69
CA GLU A 221 29.74 -2.15 -14.46
C GLU A 221 28.28 -1.96 -14.03
N ARG A 222 27.97 -2.29 -12.77
CA ARG A 222 26.71 -1.90 -12.13
C ARG A 222 26.96 -0.77 -11.15
N ARG A 223 26.04 0.20 -11.10
CA ARG A 223 26.16 1.36 -10.23
C ARG A 223 25.02 1.38 -9.21
N GLY A 224 25.28 2.01 -8.07
CA GLY A 224 24.25 2.26 -7.06
C GLY A 224 24.81 3.14 -5.96
N TYR A 225 24.52 2.81 -4.70
CA TYR A 225 24.81 3.69 -3.58
C TYR A 225 25.63 3.02 -2.49
N ILE A 226 26.39 3.83 -1.75
CA ILE A 226 26.93 3.51 -0.43
C ILE A 226 26.16 4.35 0.58
N LEU A 227 25.41 3.70 1.45
CA LEU A 227 24.71 4.30 2.58
C LEU A 227 25.44 3.91 3.86
N GLU A 228 25.97 4.90 4.58
CA GLU A 228 26.53 4.70 5.91
C GLU A 228 25.51 5.13 6.96
N THR A 229 25.16 4.23 7.87
CA THR A 229 24.15 4.47 8.91
C THR A 229 24.72 4.25 10.30
N LYS A 230 24.26 5.07 11.25
CA LYS A 230 24.51 4.94 12.69
C LYS A 230 23.32 4.32 13.43
N LYS A 231 22.28 3.92 12.70
CA LYS A 231 21.07 3.29 13.21
C LYS A 231 20.79 1.98 12.48
N LEU A 232 20.23 1.02 13.22
CA LEU A 232 19.64 -0.18 12.64
C LEU A 232 18.15 0.05 12.37
N ARG A 233 17.46 -1.03 11.98
CA ARG A 233 16.06 -1.06 11.56
C ARG A 233 15.87 -0.32 10.23
N TRP A 234 14.93 0.61 10.16
CA TRP A 234 14.57 1.27 8.90
C TRP A 234 15.56 2.36 8.53
N VAL A 235 16.29 2.16 7.44
CA VAL A 235 17.23 3.12 6.86
C VAL A 235 17.01 3.21 5.36
N SER A 236 17.22 4.37 4.77
CA SER A 236 16.94 4.57 3.35
C SER A 236 17.78 5.67 2.72
N ALA A 237 17.96 5.57 1.40
CA ALA A 237 18.48 6.62 0.55
C ALA A 237 17.30 7.39 -0.03
N GLN A 238 17.10 8.63 0.41
CA GLN A 238 15.95 9.43 0.00
C GLN A 238 16.32 10.87 -0.29
N HIS A 239 15.45 11.56 -1.01
CA HIS A 239 15.53 12.98 -1.29
C HIS A 239 14.13 13.60 -1.18
N ALA A 240 13.99 14.68 -0.42
CA ALA A 240 12.72 15.38 -0.33
C ALA A 240 12.43 16.09 -1.65
N LEU A 241 11.28 15.79 -2.24
CA LEU A 241 10.79 16.52 -3.40
C LEU A 241 10.25 17.86 -2.90
N LEU A 242 11.03 18.91 -3.09
CA LEU A 242 10.63 20.29 -2.84
C LEU A 242 10.15 20.88 -4.17
N PRO A 243 8.84 20.83 -4.46
CA PRO A 243 8.35 21.35 -5.72
C PRO A 243 8.46 22.87 -5.74
N ASN A 244 8.74 23.41 -6.92
CA ASN A 244 8.56 24.83 -7.23
C ASN A 244 7.09 25.17 -7.56
N THR A 245 6.21 24.16 -7.63
CA THR A 245 4.78 24.32 -7.85
C THR A 245 4.02 24.39 -6.53
N LYS A 246 2.80 24.95 -6.57
CA LYS A 246 1.92 24.95 -5.40
C LYS A 246 1.62 23.51 -4.97
N LEU A 247 1.41 23.34 -3.67
CA LEU A 247 0.99 22.09 -3.06
C LEU A 247 -0.53 22.04 -2.94
N THR A 248 -1.11 20.85 -3.08
CA THR A 248 -2.54 20.62 -2.86
C THR A 248 -2.78 19.30 -2.13
N ASN A 249 -4.00 19.16 -1.63
CA ASN A 249 -4.50 17.89 -1.12
C ASN A 249 -5.16 17.11 -2.26
N ILE A 250 -5.10 15.78 -2.20
CA ILE A 250 -5.89 14.92 -3.09
C ILE A 250 -6.69 13.93 -2.26
N TYR A 251 -7.83 13.52 -2.82
CA TYR A 251 -8.82 12.67 -2.18
C TYR A 251 -9.15 11.48 -3.08
N GLY A 252 -8.95 10.27 -2.56
CA GLY A 252 -9.45 9.03 -3.13
C GLY A 252 -10.85 8.73 -2.59
N ILE A 253 -11.83 8.68 -3.47
CA ILE A 253 -13.23 8.40 -3.17
C ILE A 253 -13.55 6.99 -3.68
N LEU A 254 -13.97 6.11 -2.78
CA LEU A 254 -14.33 4.73 -3.09
C LEU A 254 -15.80 4.50 -2.78
N PRO A 255 -16.41 3.42 -3.31
CA PRO A 255 -17.76 3.03 -2.91
C PRO A 255 -17.88 2.82 -1.38
N PRO A 256 -19.08 3.00 -0.80
CA PRO A 256 -19.26 3.11 0.66
C PRO A 256 -18.73 1.94 1.50
N ASN A 257 -18.62 0.75 0.93
CA ASN A 257 -18.15 -0.47 1.60
C ASN A 257 -16.61 -0.57 1.72
N TYR A 258 -15.87 0.33 1.09
CA TYR A 258 -14.42 0.42 1.15
C TYR A 258 -13.98 1.47 2.17
N THR A 259 -14.02 1.09 3.44
CA THR A 259 -13.80 1.98 4.59
C THR A 259 -12.37 1.87 5.12
N ASN A 260 -12.03 2.71 6.10
CA ASN A 260 -10.73 2.64 6.77
C ASN A 260 -10.50 1.37 7.60
N LYS A 261 -11.51 0.50 7.76
CA LYS A 261 -11.37 -0.81 8.43
C LYS A 261 -10.85 -1.90 7.51
N ASN A 262 -10.92 -1.70 6.19
CA ASN A 262 -10.67 -2.77 5.22
C ASN A 262 -9.86 -2.35 4.00
N THR A 263 -9.63 -1.05 3.80
CA THR A 263 -9.02 -0.49 2.58
C THR A 263 -7.83 0.40 2.88
N MET A 264 -6.80 0.29 2.05
CA MET A 264 -5.65 1.20 2.00
C MET A 264 -5.57 1.84 0.63
N VAL A 265 -5.17 3.11 0.58
CA VAL A 265 -5.05 3.86 -0.66
C VAL A 265 -3.67 4.52 -0.73
N PHE A 266 -3.07 4.45 -1.91
CA PHE A 266 -1.74 4.97 -2.22
C PHE A 266 -1.77 5.83 -3.48
N ALA A 267 -0.93 6.86 -3.54
CA ALA A 267 -0.60 7.60 -4.74
C ALA A 267 0.80 7.21 -5.20
N VAL A 268 0.89 6.60 -6.38
CA VAL A 268 2.14 6.11 -6.97
C VAL A 268 2.57 7.06 -8.06
N PHE A 269 3.64 7.82 -7.85
CA PHE A 269 4.09 8.86 -8.78
C PHE A 269 4.65 8.20 -10.06
N ALA A 270 4.38 8.79 -11.22
CA ALA A 270 4.84 8.24 -12.49
C ALA A 270 6.36 8.43 -12.69
N ASN A 271 6.84 9.65 -12.45
CA ASN A 271 8.18 10.10 -12.88
C ASN A 271 9.26 10.04 -11.79
N SER A 272 8.92 9.52 -10.62
CA SER A 272 9.87 9.32 -9.51
C SER A 272 9.51 8.07 -8.75
N ARG A 273 10.48 7.50 -8.03
CA ARG A 273 10.24 6.37 -7.13
C ARG A 273 9.60 6.87 -5.83
N THR A 274 8.35 7.33 -5.94
CA THR A 274 7.58 7.95 -4.87
C THR A 274 6.19 7.31 -4.73
N VAL A 275 5.82 7.00 -3.50
CA VAL A 275 4.57 6.38 -3.07
C VAL A 275 4.11 7.07 -1.79
N LEU A 276 2.99 7.79 -1.86
CA LEU A 276 2.33 8.37 -0.69
C LEU A 276 1.19 7.48 -0.25
N SER A 277 0.97 7.38 1.06
CA SER A 277 -0.27 6.82 1.60
C SER A 277 -1.32 7.92 1.72
N LEU A 278 -2.55 7.63 1.30
CA LEU A 278 -3.72 8.46 1.57
C LEU A 278 -4.34 7.96 2.88
N LYS A 279 -4.32 8.81 3.91
CA LYS A 279 -4.86 8.53 5.25
C LYS A 279 -6.37 8.69 5.25
N SER A 280 -7.06 7.96 6.12
CA SER A 280 -8.52 8.10 6.26
C SER A 280 -8.92 9.50 6.76
N ASP A 281 -9.83 10.16 6.05
CA ASP A 281 -10.52 11.38 6.47
C ASP A 281 -11.97 11.03 6.86
N LEU A 282 -12.24 11.06 8.16
CA LEU A 282 -13.55 10.66 8.71
C LEU A 282 -14.65 11.65 8.34
N SER A 283 -14.31 12.93 8.13
CA SER A 283 -15.29 13.98 7.87
C SER A 283 -15.91 13.84 6.49
N SER A 284 -15.08 13.58 5.48
CA SER A 284 -15.47 13.38 4.09
C SER A 284 -15.71 11.92 3.72
N ARG A 285 -15.41 10.97 4.63
CA ARG A 285 -15.44 9.52 4.37
C ARG A 285 -14.64 9.16 3.11
N SER A 286 -13.43 9.70 3.02
CA SER A 286 -12.51 9.48 1.89
C SER A 286 -11.09 9.24 2.38
N PHE A 287 -10.18 8.92 1.47
CA PHE A 287 -8.76 8.81 1.77
C PHE A 287 -8.06 10.06 1.26
N LYS A 288 -7.26 10.73 2.09
CA LYS A 288 -6.62 12.01 1.80
C LYS A 288 -5.11 11.92 1.94
N THR A 289 -4.38 12.53 1.02
CA THR A 289 -2.98 12.93 1.29
C THR A 289 -2.81 14.42 1.01
N SER A 290 -1.81 15.01 1.64
CA SER A 290 -1.49 16.45 1.56
C SER A 290 -0.16 16.64 0.85
N ASP A 291 0.19 17.90 0.57
CA ASP A 291 1.51 18.26 0.04
C ASP A 291 1.86 17.58 -1.30
N VAL A 292 0.85 17.38 -2.14
CA VAL A 292 1.04 16.88 -3.50
C VAL A 292 1.33 18.07 -4.43
N PRO A 293 2.46 18.07 -5.16
CA PRO A 293 2.75 19.13 -6.13
C PRO A 293 1.70 19.17 -7.25
N LEU A 294 1.27 20.37 -7.63
CA LEU A 294 0.51 20.54 -8.87
C LEU A 294 1.34 20.07 -10.07
N GLY A 295 0.67 19.51 -11.08
CA GLY A 295 1.31 18.93 -12.27
C GLY A 295 1.70 17.45 -12.12
N THR A 296 1.53 16.87 -10.93
CA THR A 296 2.00 15.51 -10.66
C THR A 296 1.18 14.48 -11.42
N LYS A 297 1.88 13.63 -12.20
CA LYS A 297 1.33 12.40 -12.79
C LYS A 297 1.45 11.25 -11.81
N MET A 298 0.37 10.53 -11.57
CA MET A 298 0.35 9.40 -10.64
C MET A 298 -0.75 8.39 -10.97
N THR A 299 -0.64 7.22 -10.35
CA THR A 299 -1.72 6.23 -10.28
C THR A 299 -2.16 6.11 -8.84
N LEU A 300 -3.46 6.33 -8.58
CA LEU A 300 -4.04 5.96 -7.29
C LEU A 300 -4.27 4.46 -7.28
N VAL A 301 -3.91 3.81 -6.19
CA VAL A 301 -4.04 2.38 -5.97
C VAL A 301 -4.78 2.16 -4.66
N SER A 302 -5.92 1.49 -4.72
CA SER A 302 -6.64 1.00 -3.54
C SER A 302 -6.49 -0.50 -3.45
N ILE A 303 -6.22 -1.01 -2.25
CA ILE A 303 -6.20 -2.44 -1.97
C ILE A 303 -7.08 -2.67 -0.76
N SER A 304 -8.02 -3.61 -0.89
CA SER A 304 -9.03 -3.85 0.12
C SER A 304 -9.20 -5.33 0.41
N LYS A 305 -9.61 -5.65 1.64
CA LYS A 305 -10.01 -7.00 2.04
C LYS A 305 -11.38 -6.95 2.70
N ILE A 306 -12.40 -7.45 2.02
CA ILE A 306 -13.76 -7.53 2.57
C ILE A 306 -14.06 -9.01 2.74
N GLY A 307 -14.15 -9.44 4.00
CA GLY A 307 -14.20 -10.85 4.32
C GLY A 307 -12.95 -11.59 3.90
N LYS A 308 -13.16 -12.65 3.11
CA LYS A 308 -12.09 -13.48 2.54
C LYS A 308 -11.56 -12.94 1.21
N ASP A 309 -12.28 -12.02 0.59
CA ASP A 309 -12.00 -11.55 -0.76
C ASP A 309 -11.09 -10.32 -0.76
N PHE A 310 -10.25 -10.23 -1.78
CA PHE A 310 -9.37 -9.10 -2.02
C PHE A 310 -9.85 -8.29 -3.23
N TYR A 311 -9.60 -6.99 -3.17
CA TYR A 311 -10.01 -6.05 -4.20
C TYR A 311 -8.87 -5.10 -4.54
N LEU A 312 -8.75 -4.77 -5.83
CA LEU A 312 -7.77 -3.82 -6.36
C LEU A 312 -8.53 -2.78 -7.19
N GLY A 313 -8.37 -1.50 -6.84
CA GLY A 313 -8.83 -0.39 -7.66
C GLY A 313 -7.65 0.46 -8.09
N THR A 314 -7.62 0.87 -9.35
CA THR A 314 -6.59 1.76 -9.88
C THR A 314 -7.22 2.96 -10.60
N LYS A 315 -6.58 4.12 -10.52
CA LYS A 315 -7.00 5.32 -11.24
C LYS A 315 -5.79 6.10 -11.71
N LEU A 316 -5.65 6.23 -13.03
CA LEU A 316 -4.66 7.12 -13.62
C LEU A 316 -5.07 8.58 -13.39
N VAL A 317 -4.12 9.38 -12.90
CA VAL A 317 -4.21 10.83 -12.72
C VAL A 317 -3.10 11.45 -13.57
N ASN A 318 -3.50 12.03 -14.70
CA ASN A 318 -2.57 12.59 -15.69
C ASN A 318 -2.04 13.98 -15.30
N ASP A 319 -2.71 14.65 -14.35
CA ASP A 319 -2.34 15.96 -13.84
C ASP A 319 -3.09 16.22 -12.53
N VAL A 320 -2.37 16.51 -11.45
CA VAL A 320 -2.96 17.07 -10.23
C VAL A 320 -3.06 18.57 -10.40
N GLY A 321 -4.29 19.06 -10.54
CA GLY A 321 -4.58 20.45 -10.86
C GLY A 321 -5.85 20.92 -10.15
N ASN A 322 -6.83 21.37 -10.95
CA ASN A 322 -8.13 21.78 -10.44
C ASN A 322 -8.98 20.62 -9.90
N ILE A 323 -8.74 19.40 -10.39
CA ILE A 323 -9.40 18.19 -9.90
C ILE A 323 -8.52 17.59 -8.81
N VAL A 324 -9.07 17.53 -7.60
CA VAL A 324 -8.41 16.94 -6.42
C VAL A 324 -9.18 15.75 -5.86
N ASN A 325 -10.40 15.51 -6.33
CA ASN A 325 -11.28 14.43 -5.92
C ASN A 325 -11.32 13.35 -7.02
N PHE A 326 -10.83 12.16 -6.71
CA PHE A 326 -10.72 11.07 -7.66
C PHE A 326 -11.56 9.88 -7.20
N SER A 327 -12.66 9.63 -7.91
CA SER A 327 -13.51 8.46 -7.68
C SER A 327 -13.05 7.27 -8.53
N PHE A 328 -12.98 6.08 -7.93
CA PHE A 328 -12.62 4.84 -8.63
C PHE A 328 -13.15 3.59 -7.91
N ASN A 329 -13.35 2.52 -8.68
CA ASN A 329 -14.03 1.32 -8.21
C ASN A 329 -13.05 0.15 -8.09
N PRO A 330 -12.87 -0.43 -6.90
CA PRO A 330 -12.09 -1.64 -6.74
C PRO A 330 -12.80 -2.86 -7.36
N GLU A 331 -12.03 -3.70 -8.03
CA GLU A 331 -12.47 -4.97 -8.59
C GLU A 331 -11.96 -6.14 -7.76
N LYS A 332 -12.75 -7.20 -7.62
CA LYS A 332 -12.31 -8.43 -6.96
C LYS A 332 -11.12 -9.05 -7.71
N LYS A 333 -10.04 -9.35 -6.99
CA LYS A 333 -8.83 -10.00 -7.51
C LYS A 333 -8.35 -11.08 -6.54
N LYS A 334 -7.57 -12.04 -7.05
CA LYS A 334 -6.80 -12.95 -6.19
C LYS A 334 -5.61 -12.19 -5.60
N LEU A 335 -5.16 -12.58 -4.41
CA LEU A 335 -3.96 -12.00 -3.79
C LEU A 335 -2.74 -12.07 -4.72
N ALA A 336 -2.54 -13.19 -5.42
CA ALA A 336 -1.45 -13.35 -6.38
C ALA A 336 -1.46 -12.28 -7.50
N GLN A 337 -2.64 -11.92 -8.01
CA GLN A 337 -2.78 -10.90 -9.06
C GLN A 337 -2.46 -9.49 -8.51
N ILE A 338 -2.80 -9.24 -7.24
CA ILE A 338 -2.45 -7.97 -6.57
C ILE A 338 -0.93 -7.89 -6.39
N LEU A 339 -0.30 -8.97 -5.94
CA LEU A 339 1.16 -9.02 -5.76
C LEU A 339 1.90 -8.89 -7.09
N GLU A 340 1.42 -9.52 -8.15
CA GLU A 340 1.94 -9.37 -9.50
C GLU A 340 1.84 -7.91 -9.97
N TYR A 341 0.69 -7.27 -9.79
CA TYR A 341 0.51 -5.85 -10.07
C TYR A 341 1.53 -5.00 -9.29
N LEU A 342 1.66 -5.20 -7.97
CA LEU A 342 2.61 -4.45 -7.16
C LEU A 342 4.07 -4.68 -7.59
N ASN A 343 4.44 -5.90 -7.99
CA ASN A 343 5.79 -6.19 -8.47
C ASN A 343 6.11 -5.55 -9.83
N SER A 344 5.08 -5.12 -10.57
CA SER A 344 5.21 -4.40 -11.85
C SER A 344 5.38 -2.88 -11.71
N LEU A 345 5.14 -2.32 -10.50
CA LEU A 345 5.20 -0.87 -10.21
C LEU A 345 6.61 -0.29 -10.03
#